data_AF-A0A182EZY4-F1
#
_entry.id   AF-A0A182EZY4-F1
#
_cell.length_a   1.000
_cell.length_b   1.000
_cell.length_c   1.000
_cell.angle_alpha   90.00
_cell.angle_beta   90.00
_cell.angle_gamma   90.00
#
_symmetry.space_group_name_H-M   'P 1'
#
loop_
_entity.id
_entity.type
_entity.pdbx_description
1 polymer ?
#
loop_
_entity_poly.entity_id
_entity_poly.type
_entity_poly.pdbx_seq_one_letter_code
_entity_poly.pdbx_strand_id
1 'polypeptide(L)'
;MSHSNQIRTLFAIILTSCSPSSPAELWEKYKSYMAEDILHRIRSENSNMNMDFTAEIYNETLIMIEDLCLQIANKVLNQWGMPSPNRSAAASIDVELHRDQITTLLIFRHMCNQIFLNL
;
A
#
# COMPACT_ATOMS: atom_id res chain seq x y z
N MET A 1 -3.16 13.09 -6.08
CA MET A 1 -3.12 11.68 -5.67
C MET A 1 -3.73 10.84 -6.77
N SER A 2 -3.08 9.77 -7.21
CA SER A 2 -3.66 8.81 -8.17
C SER A 2 -4.76 7.98 -7.50
N HIS A 3 -5.65 7.38 -8.30
CA HIS A 3 -6.67 6.47 -7.81
C HIS A 3 -6.05 5.27 -7.06
N SER A 4 -4.99 4.68 -7.62
CA SER A 4 -4.24 3.57 -7.01
C SER A 4 -3.64 3.92 -5.65
N ASN A 5 -3.11 5.15 -5.47
CA ASN A 5 -2.62 5.62 -4.17
C ASN A 5 -3.71 5.58 -3.10
N GLN A 6 -4.92 6.06 -3.42
CA GLN A 6 -6.05 6.04 -2.47
C GLN A 6 -6.44 4.61 -2.09
N ILE A 7 -6.42 3.69 -3.05
CA ILE A 7 -6.72 2.27 -2.79
C ILE A 7 -5.63 1.66 -1.89
N ARG A 8 -4.34 1.95 -2.12
CA ARG A 8 -3.24 1.52 -1.23
C ARG A 8 -3.43 2.04 0.20
N THR A 9 -3.78 3.32 0.35
CA THR A 9 -4.08 3.92 1.67
C THR A 9 -5.23 3.21 2.36
N LEU A 10 -6.34 2.99 1.65
CA LEU A 10 -7.50 2.26 2.20
C LEU A 10 -7.12 0.84 2.61
N PHE A 11 -6.36 0.13 1.79
CA PHE A 11 -5.89 -1.21 2.08
C PHE A 11 -5.01 -1.26 3.34
N ALA A 12 -4.06 -0.32 3.49
CA ALA A 12 -3.23 -0.22 4.68
C ALA A 12 -4.05 0.08 5.95
N ILE A 13 -5.09 0.90 5.85
CA ILE A 13 -6.05 1.13 6.95
C ILE A 13 -6.77 -0.17 7.32
N ILE A 14 -7.33 -0.88 6.34
CA ILE A 14 -8.05 -2.15 6.57
C ILE A 14 -7.13 -3.15 7.26
N LEU A 15 -5.90 -3.32 6.77
CA LEU A 15 -4.92 -4.23 7.37
C LEU A 15 -4.63 -3.88 8.84
N THR A 16 -4.35 -2.60 9.11
CA THR A 16 -3.87 -2.16 10.43
C THR A 16 -4.97 -1.96 11.46
N SER A 17 -6.20 -1.69 11.02
CA SER A 17 -7.30 -1.29 11.90
C SER A 17 -8.43 -2.31 11.96
N CYS A 18 -8.62 -3.13 10.92
CA CYS A 18 -9.75 -4.05 10.83
C CYS A 18 -9.36 -5.53 10.96
N SER A 19 -8.06 -5.86 10.95
CA SER A 19 -7.55 -7.24 11.08
C SER A 19 -8.32 -8.26 10.22
N PRO A 20 -8.31 -8.11 8.88
CA PRO A 20 -9.08 -8.98 8.00
C PRO A 20 -8.66 -10.44 8.17
N SER A 21 -9.61 -11.37 8.05
CA SER A 21 -9.36 -12.80 8.21
C SER A 21 -8.42 -13.38 7.13
N SER A 22 -8.44 -12.80 5.93
CA SER A 22 -7.64 -13.25 4.77
C SER A 22 -6.97 -12.06 4.05
N PRO A 23 -5.94 -11.44 4.64
CA PRO A 23 -5.27 -10.27 4.06
C PRO A 23 -4.59 -10.58 2.72
N ALA A 24 -3.98 -11.76 2.59
CA ALA A 24 -3.35 -12.20 1.35
C ALA A 24 -4.34 -12.41 0.20
N GLU A 25 -5.54 -12.93 0.47
CA GLU A 25 -6.59 -13.07 -0.55
C GLU A 25 -7.11 -11.71 -1.00
N LEU A 26 -7.27 -10.77 -0.04
CA LEU A 26 -7.68 -9.40 -0.35
C LEU A 26 -6.63 -8.71 -1.24
N TRP A 27 -5.35 -8.90 -0.93
CA TRP A 27 -4.26 -8.46 -1.79
C TRP A 27 -4.34 -9.06 -3.20
N GLU A 28 -4.43 -10.38 -3.33
CA GLU A 28 -4.48 -11.05 -4.63
C GLU A 28 -5.64 -10.57 -5.50
N LYS A 29 -6.80 -10.29 -4.88
CA LYS A 29 -7.99 -9.81 -5.57
C LYS A 29 -7.87 -8.37 -6.10
N TYR A 30 -7.12 -7.50 -5.40
CA TYR A 30 -7.11 -6.06 -5.70
C TYR A 30 -5.74 -5.47 -6.07
N LYS A 31 -4.68 -6.29 -6.12
CA LYS A 31 -3.30 -5.84 -6.41
C LYS A 31 -3.15 -5.09 -7.73
N SER A 32 -3.92 -5.42 -8.77
CA SER A 32 -3.86 -4.71 -10.06
C SER A 32 -4.32 -3.26 -9.95
N TYR A 33 -5.43 -3.00 -9.27
CA TYR A 33 -5.93 -1.64 -9.00
C TYR A 33 -4.96 -0.83 -8.16
N MET A 34 -4.34 -1.47 -7.18
CA MET A 34 -3.31 -0.87 -6.33
C MET A 34 -1.99 -0.63 -7.06
N ALA A 35 -1.75 -1.20 -8.24
CA ALA A 35 -0.49 -1.10 -8.95
C ALA A 35 -0.60 -0.36 -10.31
N GLU A 36 -1.81 0.06 -10.68
CA GLU A 36 -2.13 0.62 -12.00
C GLU A 36 -1.32 1.89 -12.31
N ASP A 37 -1.14 2.78 -11.35
CA ASP A 37 -0.32 3.99 -11.54
C ASP A 37 1.17 3.69 -11.74
N ILE A 38 1.70 2.65 -11.09
CA ILE A 38 3.07 2.16 -11.29
C ILE A 38 3.22 1.58 -12.70
N LEU A 39 2.28 0.74 -13.14
CA LEU A 39 2.27 0.22 -14.51
C LEU A 39 2.21 1.35 -15.54
N HIS A 40 1.34 2.34 -15.33
CA HIS A 40 1.23 3.50 -16.23
C HIS A 40 2.54 4.29 -16.29
N ARG A 41 3.18 4.52 -15.14
CA ARG A 41 4.49 5.20 -15.05
C ARG A 41 5.56 4.45 -15.85
N ILE A 42 5.70 3.14 -15.63
CA ILE A 42 6.71 2.30 -16.30
C ILE A 42 6.46 2.21 -17.82
N ARG A 43 5.20 2.09 -18.25
CA ARG A 43 4.83 2.12 -19.67
C ARG A 43 5.26 3.43 -20.34
N SER A 44 5.03 4.55 -19.65
CA SER A 44 5.42 5.88 -20.11
C SER A 44 6.94 6.04 -20.18
N GLU A 45 7.68 5.58 -19.17
CA GLU A 45 9.14 5.67 -19.11
C GLU A 45 9.83 4.82 -20.18
N ASN A 46 9.33 3.60 -20.42
CA ASN A 46 9.92 2.67 -21.39
C ASN A 46 9.36 2.78 -22.80
N SER A 47 8.41 3.70 -23.04
CA SER A 47 7.65 3.80 -24.31
C SER A 47 7.04 2.45 -24.76
N ASN A 48 6.74 1.55 -23.81
CA ASN A 48 6.23 0.22 -24.08
C ASN A 48 4.81 0.09 -23.53
N MET A 49 3.83 0.51 -24.33
CA MET A 49 2.41 0.50 -23.93
C MET A 49 1.82 -0.92 -23.79
N ASN A 50 2.49 -1.94 -24.33
CA ASN A 50 2.02 -3.32 -24.32
C ASN A 50 2.53 -4.12 -23.11
N MET A 51 3.35 -3.52 -22.24
CA MET A 51 3.81 -4.17 -21.01
C MET A 51 2.62 -4.49 -20.09
N ASP A 52 2.58 -5.69 -19.53
CA ASP A 52 1.57 -6.10 -18.54
C ASP A 52 2.13 -6.02 -17.11
N PHE A 53 1.30 -6.30 -16.10
CA PHE A 53 1.74 -6.40 -14.71
C PHE A 53 2.83 -7.47 -14.55
N THR A 54 3.88 -7.12 -13.82
CA THR A 54 4.98 -8.01 -13.50
C THR A 54 5.15 -8.18 -11.98
N ALA A 55 5.97 -9.16 -11.59
CA ALA A 55 6.29 -9.37 -10.18
C ALA A 55 6.96 -8.13 -9.55
N GLU A 56 7.76 -7.40 -10.32
CA GLU A 56 8.45 -6.19 -9.90
C GLU A 56 7.45 -5.05 -9.60
N ILE A 57 6.43 -4.90 -10.43
CA ILE A 57 5.35 -3.90 -10.23
C ILE A 57 4.59 -4.20 -8.93
N TYR A 58 4.24 -5.46 -8.71
CA TYR A 58 3.57 -5.88 -7.47
C TYR A 58 4.48 -5.74 -6.26
N ASN A 59 5.78 -6.00 -6.41
CA ASN A 59 6.76 -5.79 -5.36
C ASN A 59 6.88 -4.31 -4.96
N GLU A 60 6.96 -3.41 -5.93
CA GLU A 60 6.97 -1.96 -5.69
C GLU A 60 5.69 -1.51 -4.96
N THR A 61 4.55 -2.05 -5.37
CA THR A 61 3.27 -1.81 -4.70
C THR A 61 3.28 -2.28 -3.24
N LEU A 62 3.85 -3.46 -2.95
CA LEU A 62 3.98 -3.99 -1.58
C LEU A 62 4.90 -3.12 -0.72
N ILE A 63 5.98 -2.55 -1.28
CA ILE A 63 6.86 -1.62 -0.56
C ILE A 63 6.07 -0.39 -0.11
N MET A 64 5.30 0.22 -1.03
CA MET A 64 4.49 1.41 -0.70
C MET A 64 3.45 1.11 0.38
N ILE A 65 2.79 -0.06 0.32
CA ILE A 65 1.83 -0.47 1.35
C ILE A 65 2.54 -0.73 2.69
N GLU A 66 3.70 -1.39 2.68
CA GLU A 66 4.47 -1.64 3.90
C GLU A 66 4.89 -0.33 4.57
N ASP A 67 5.34 0.66 3.80
CA ASP A 67 5.72 1.97 4.33
C ASP A 67 4.51 2.70 4.96
N LEU A 68 3.30 2.56 4.39
CA LEU A 68 2.06 3.05 5.01
C LEU A 68 1.74 2.30 6.32
N CYS A 69 1.87 0.97 6.33
CA CYS A 69 1.64 0.16 7.54
C CYS A 69 2.64 0.49 8.67
N LEU A 70 3.91 0.73 8.32
CA LEU A 70 4.94 1.18 9.26
C LEU A 70 4.59 2.54 9.85
N GLN A 71 4.10 3.48 9.02
CA GLN A 71 3.66 4.78 9.51
C GLN A 71 2.43 4.68 10.44
N ILE A 72 1.46 3.84 10.12
CA ILE A 72 0.20 3.74 10.88
C ILE A 72 0.37 2.95 12.17
N ALA A 73 1.02 1.78 12.11
CA ALA A 73 1.04 0.78 13.17
C ALA A 73 2.45 0.36 13.61
N ASN A 74 3.50 0.84 12.95
CA ASN A 74 4.89 0.43 13.16
C ASN A 74 5.09 -1.10 13.03
N LYS A 75 4.39 -1.70 12.06
CA LYS A 75 4.46 -3.13 11.77
C LYS A 75 4.68 -3.36 10.28
N VAL A 76 5.57 -4.29 9.97
CA VAL A 76 5.84 -4.78 8.61
C VAL A 76 4.72 -5.70 8.12
N LEU A 77 4.63 -5.93 6.81
CA LEU A 77 3.53 -6.69 6.19
C LEU A 77 3.44 -8.14 6.67
N ASN A 78 4.58 -8.79 6.93
CA ASN A 78 4.61 -10.19 7.38
C ASN A 78 3.87 -10.40 8.72
N GLN A 79 3.76 -9.39 9.57
CA GLN A 79 3.02 -9.45 10.84
C GLN A 79 1.50 -9.47 10.64
N TRP A 80 1.05 -9.18 9.42
CA TRP A 80 -0.34 -9.21 8.99
C TRP A 80 -0.61 -10.35 8.00
N GLY A 81 0.24 -11.38 7.94
CA GLY A 81 0.05 -12.51 7.02
C GLY A 81 0.15 -12.14 5.53
N MET A 82 0.73 -10.99 5.22
CA MET A 82 0.97 -10.52 3.85
C MET A 82 2.36 -10.94 3.34
N PRO A 83 2.55 -11.05 2.00
CA PRO A 83 3.86 -11.28 1.41
C PRO A 83 4.82 -10.13 1.77
N SER A 84 6.05 -10.49 2.16
CA SER A 84 7.10 -9.51 2.45
C SER A 84 7.62 -8.92 1.14
N PRO A 85 7.76 -7.60 1.02
CA PRO A 85 8.37 -6.98 -0.15
C PRO A 85 9.86 -7.30 -0.22
N ASN A 86 10.36 -7.45 -1.44
CA ASN A 86 11.78 -7.51 -1.75
C ASN A 86 12.34 -6.08 -1.94
N ARG A 87 12.97 -5.56 -0.90
CA ARG A 87 13.59 -4.21 -0.92
C ARG A 87 14.95 -4.16 -1.60
N SER A 88 15.56 -5.31 -1.92
CA SER A 88 16.89 -5.40 -2.55
C SER A 88 16.91 -4.85 -3.99
N ALA A 89 15.76 -4.79 -4.65
CA ALA A 89 15.63 -4.36 -6.04
C ALA A 89 15.17 -2.90 -6.22
N ALA A 90 14.76 -2.21 -5.15
CA ALA A 90 14.06 -0.91 -5.22
C ALA A 90 14.94 0.29 -4.86
N ALA A 91 16.23 0.26 -5.20
CA ALA A 91 17.14 1.38 -4.96
C ALA A 91 16.97 2.48 -6.02
N SER A 92 15.81 3.12 -6.07
CA SER A 92 15.62 4.49 -6.57
C SER A 92 14.13 4.85 -6.58
N ILE A 93 13.75 5.84 -5.78
CA ILE A 93 12.87 6.99 -6.12
C ILE A 93 12.21 7.53 -4.83
N ASP A 94 12.71 8.71 -4.46
CA ASP A 94 12.07 9.87 -3.82
C ASP A 94 10.98 9.65 -2.76
N VAL A 95 11.38 9.85 -1.50
CA VAL A 95 10.52 9.96 -0.31
C VAL A 95 9.84 11.34 -0.27
N GLU A 96 9.26 11.77 -1.39
CA GLU A 96 8.60 13.08 -1.51
C GLU A 96 7.11 12.88 -1.80
N LEU A 97 6.39 12.25 -0.85
CA LEU A 97 4.93 12.30 -0.82
C LEU A 97 4.37 12.42 0.61
N HIS A 98 4.32 13.68 1.03
CA HIS A 98 3.22 14.35 1.76
C HIS A 98 2.95 14.01 3.23
N ARG A 99 3.54 14.87 4.09
CA ARG A 99 3.13 15.23 5.47
C ARG A 99 1.61 15.32 5.71
N ASP A 100 0.81 15.57 4.68
CA ASP A 100 -0.65 15.69 4.77
C ASP A 100 -1.38 14.33 4.85
N GLN A 101 -0.86 13.26 4.22
CA GLN A 101 -1.45 11.92 4.31
C GLN A 101 -1.30 11.32 5.72
N ILE A 102 -0.16 11.59 6.38
CA ILE A 102 0.09 11.22 7.77
C ILE A 102 -1.00 11.79 8.68
N THR A 103 -1.43 13.02 8.44
CA THR A 103 -2.46 13.67 9.25
C THR A 103 -3.83 13.00 9.07
N THR A 104 -4.24 12.69 7.84
CA THR A 104 -5.51 11.99 7.58
C THR A 104 -5.53 10.57 8.15
N LEU A 105 -4.44 9.83 8.03
CA LEU A 105 -4.32 8.46 8.54
C LEU A 105 -4.33 8.39 10.07
N LEU A 106 -3.65 9.32 10.74
CA LEU A 106 -3.68 9.42 12.21
C LEU A 106 -5.06 9.81 12.74
N ILE A 107 -5.78 10.71 12.06
CA ILE A 107 -7.16 11.07 12.41
C ILE A 107 -8.07 9.86 12.26
N PHE A 108 -7.95 9.09 11.16
CA PHE A 108 -8.75 7.89 10.96
C PHE A 108 -8.43 6.82 12.03
N ARG A 109 -7.16 6.62 12.37
CA ARG A 109 -6.76 5.76 13.50
C ARG A 109 -7.37 6.24 14.82
N HIS A 110 -7.33 7.54 15.10
CA HIS A 110 -7.94 8.11 16.30
C HIS A 110 -9.45 7.85 16.33
N MET A 111 -10.13 8.06 15.20
CA MET A 111 -11.57 7.81 15.05
C MET A 111 -11.92 6.33 15.22
N CYS A 112 -11.19 5.42 14.58
CA CYS A 112 -11.39 3.98 14.74
C CYS A 112 -11.12 3.52 16.17
N ASN A 113 -10.05 3.99 16.81
CA ASN A 113 -9.79 3.68 18.21
C ASN A 113 -10.91 4.18 19.13
N GLN A 114 -11.46 5.37 18.89
CA GLN A 114 -12.59 5.90 19.66
C GLN A 114 -13.88 5.08 19.50
N ILE A 115 -14.13 4.54 18.31
CA ILE A 115 -15.35 3.77 18.00
C ILE A 115 -15.23 2.31 18.48
N PHE A 116 -14.07 1.68 18.35
CA PHE A 116 -13.89 0.24 18.61
C PHE A 116 -13.37 -0.12 20.02
N LEU A 117 -12.85 0.84 20.82
CA LEU A 117 -12.40 0.59 22.20
C LEU A 117 -13.38 1.06 23.29
N ASN A 118 -14.54 1.62 22.91
CA ASN A 118 -15.60 2.03 23.85
C ASN A 118 -16.84 1.12 23.80
N LEU A 119 -16.70 -0.12 23.31
CA LEU A 119 -17.69 -1.19 23.39
C LEU A 119 -17.09 -2.40 24.12
#